data_AF-A0AAJ2NWK8-F1
#
_entry.id   AF-A0AAJ2NWK8-F1
#
_cell.length_a   1.000
_cell.length_b   1.000
_cell.length_c   1.000
_cell.angle_alpha   90.00
_cell.angle_beta   90.00
_cell.angle_gamma   90.00
#
_symmetry.space_group_name_H-M   'P 1'
#
loop_
_entity.id
_entity.type
_entity.pdbx_description
1 polymer ?
#
loop_
_entity_poly.entity_id
_entity_poly.type
_entity_poly.pdbx_seq_one_letter_code
_entity_poly.pdbx_strand_id
1 'polypeptide(L)'
;METSRLVELIDAHKHTYGVSEAELARRIGITRQNLYLWRTRGLRGLPARATLDGMATELHLPYVRVLEAALRDVGYLDATDGFSGVLA
;
A
#
# COMPACT_ATOMS: atom_id res chain seq x y z
N MET A 1 -13.01 -2.26 12.91
CA MET A 1 -12.34 -1.19 12.15
C MET A 1 -11.60 -1.90 11.02
N GLU A 2 -12.09 -1.76 9.79
CA GLU A 2 -11.43 -2.37 8.63
C GLU A 2 -10.06 -1.71 8.46
N THR A 3 -9.02 -2.49 8.73
CA THR A 3 -7.65 -1.99 8.71
C THR A 3 -7.18 -2.10 7.27
N SER A 4 -6.88 -0.97 6.64
CA SER A 4 -6.46 -0.93 5.23
C SER A 4 -5.21 -1.80 5.03
N ARG A 5 -5.28 -2.75 4.09
CA ARG A 5 -4.21 -3.72 3.80
C ARG A 5 -2.91 -3.02 3.39
N LEU A 6 -3.02 -1.91 2.67
CA LEU A 6 -1.87 -1.12 2.27
C LEU A 6 -1.18 -0.46 3.47
N VAL A 7 -1.96 -0.01 4.46
CA VAL A 7 -1.43 0.54 5.72
C VAL A 7 -0.76 -0.57 6.55
N GLU A 8 -1.33 -1.78 6.56
CA GLU A 8 -0.70 -2.93 7.24
C GLU A 8 0.65 -3.31 6.62
N LEU A 9 0.75 -3.32 5.28
CA LEU A 9 2.03 -3.58 4.59
C LEU A 9 3.09 -2.54 4.99
N ILE A 10 2.68 -1.28 5.06
CA ILE A 10 3.53 -0.16 5.47
C ILE A 10 3.97 -0.33 6.93
N ASP A 11 3.07 -0.69 7.83
CA ASP A 11 3.39 -0.83 9.25
C ASP A 11 4.28 -2.06 9.52
N ALA A 12 4.04 -3.18 8.83
CA ALA A 12 4.91 -4.35 8.88
C ALA A 12 6.33 -4.03 8.39
N HIS A 13 6.46 -3.24 7.32
CA HIS A 13 7.75 -2.79 6.81
C HIS A 13 8.44 -1.82 7.80
N LYS A 14 7.71 -0.87 8.38
CA LYS A 14 8.23 0.03 9.42
C LYS A 14 8.76 -0.76 10.62
N HIS A 15 8.04 -1.79 11.06
CA HIS A 15 8.47 -2.65 12.17
C HIS A 15 9.74 -3.45 11.82
N THR A 16 9.85 -3.92 10.58
CA THR A 16 10.99 -4.73 10.13
C THR A 16 12.26 -3.89 9.94
N TYR A 17 12.13 -2.70 9.36
CA TYR A 17 13.28 -1.86 8.98
C TYR A 17 13.55 -0.69 9.93
N GLY A 18 12.68 -0.44 10.91
CA GLY A 18 12.80 0.68 11.86
C GLY A 18 12.68 2.06 11.22
N VAL A 19 12.12 2.15 10.02
CA VAL A 19 12.00 3.41 9.27
C VAL A 19 10.81 4.24 9.75
N SER A 20 11.00 5.56 9.77
CA SER A 20 9.91 6.49 10.10
C SER A 20 8.93 6.61 8.95
N GLU A 21 7.65 6.80 9.27
CA GLU A 21 6.58 6.98 8.29
C GLU A 21 6.84 8.16 7.34
N ALA A 22 7.48 9.22 7.84
CA ALA A 22 7.91 10.37 7.06
C ALA A 22 8.96 10.04 6.00
N GLU A 23 9.91 9.18 6.36
CA GLU A 23 10.97 8.74 5.46
C GLU A 23 10.40 7.82 4.39
N LEU A 24 9.54 6.89 4.79
CA LEU A 24 8.83 6.01 3.87
C LEU A 24 7.98 6.82 2.86
N ALA A 25 7.22 7.81 3.35
CA ALA A 25 6.44 8.70 2.50
C ALA A 25 7.32 9.40 1.46
N ARG A 26 8.47 9.93 1.91
CA ARG A 26 9.43 10.63 1.06
C ARG A 26 10.01 9.72 -0.02
N ARG A 27 10.33 8.48 0.32
CA ARG A 27 10.91 7.51 -0.62
C ARG A 27 9.90 6.95 -1.61
N ILE A 28 8.67 6.71 -1.17
CA ILE A 28 7.54 6.35 -2.03
C ILE A 28 7.13 7.51 -2.95
N GLY A 29 7.50 8.75 -2.62
CA GLY A 29 7.12 9.95 -3.36
C GLY A 29 5.71 10.46 -3.03
N ILE A 30 5.20 10.16 -1.83
CA ILE A 30 3.92 10.67 -1.32
C ILE A 30 4.12 11.62 -0.16
N THR A 31 3.13 12.49 0.07
CA THR A 31 3.14 13.35 1.25
C THR A 31 2.66 12.58 2.48
N ARG A 32 3.17 12.96 3.65
CA ARG A 32 2.70 12.46 4.96
C ARG A 32 1.18 12.63 5.13
N GLN A 33 0.65 13.70 4.53
CA GLN A 33 -0.78 14.00 4.54
C GLN A 33 -1.60 12.97 3.75
N ASN A 34 -1.07 12.44 2.66
CA ASN A 34 -1.70 11.37 1.88
C ASN A 34 -1.79 10.06 2.69
N LEU A 35 -0.71 9.70 3.38
CA LEU A 35 -0.68 8.58 4.34
C LEU A 35 -1.70 8.74 5.47
N TYR A 36 -1.78 9.93 6.04
CA TYR A 36 -2.76 10.24 7.08
C TYR A 36 -4.21 10.10 6.56
N LEU A 37 -4.47 10.54 5.32
CA LEU A 37 -5.77 10.37 4.68
C LEU A 37 -6.12 8.90 4.48
N TRP A 38 -5.18 8.06 4.03
CA TRP A 38 -5.43 6.62 3.91
C TRP A 38 -5.76 5.97 5.24
N ARG A 39 -5.07 6.37 6.32
CA ARG A 39 -5.30 5.83 7.66
C ARG A 39 -6.64 6.25 8.27
N THR A 40 -7.08 7.47 8.00
CA THR A 40 -8.30 8.04 8.61
C THR A 40 -9.55 7.84 7.77
N ARG A 41 -9.41 7.78 6.44
CA ARG A 41 -10.54 7.72 5.51
C ARG A 41 -10.53 6.48 4.60
N GLY A 42 -9.54 5.61 4.73
CA GLY A 42 -9.28 4.55 3.75
C GLY A 42 -8.75 5.12 2.43
N LEU A 43 -8.38 4.23 1.49
CA LEU A 43 -8.10 4.68 0.13
C LEU A 43 -9.42 5.06 -0.55
N ARG A 44 -9.62 6.35 -0.79
CA ARG A 44 -10.79 6.86 -1.53
C ARG A 44 -10.75 6.60 -3.04
N GLY A 45 -9.58 6.21 -3.55
CA GLY A 45 -9.35 6.01 -4.97
C GLY A 45 -7.95 5.44 -5.20
N LEU A 46 -7.76 4.86 -6.38
CA LEU A 46 -6.51 4.20 -6.71
C LEU A 46 -5.35 5.20 -6.73
N PRO A 47 -4.22 4.94 -6.05
CA PRO A 47 -3.05 5.80 -6.11
C PRO A 47 -2.51 5.89 -7.54
N ALA A 48 -1.77 6.96 -7.83
CA ALA A 48 -1.06 7.06 -9.10
C ALA A 48 -0.07 5.89 -9.28
N ARG A 49 0.15 5.46 -10.52
CA ARG A 49 1.11 4.39 -10.84
C ARG A 49 2.50 4.66 -10.25
N ALA A 50 2.96 5.91 -10.28
CA ALA A 50 4.24 6.30 -9.70
C ALA A 50 4.33 6.05 -8.18
N THR A 51 3.21 6.25 -7.46
CA THR A 51 3.12 5.94 -6.02
C THR A 51 3.18 4.43 -5.76
N LEU A 52 2.46 3.66 -6.56
CA LEU A 52 2.48 2.19 -6.47
C LEU A 52 3.87 1.63 -6.81
N ASP A 53 4.55 2.23 -7.79
CA ASP A 53 5.91 1.88 -8.19
C ASP A 53 6.94 2.21 -7.09
N GLY A 54 6.83 3.40 -6.48
CA GLY A 54 7.64 3.79 -5.32
C GLY A 54 7.42 2.85 -4.13
N MET A 55 6.18 2.42 -3.88
CA MET A 55 5.87 1.40 -2.88
C MET A 55 6.48 0.05 -3.22
N ALA A 56 6.33 -0.42 -4.46
CA ALA A 56 6.90 -1.70 -4.89
C ALA A 56 8.42 -1.72 -4.68
N THR A 57 9.07 -0.61 -5.02
CA THR A 57 10.52 -0.41 -4.84
C THR A 57 10.92 -0.42 -3.37
N GLU A 58 10.26 0.40 -2.54
CA GLU A 58 10.61 0.52 -1.12
C GLU A 58 10.27 -0.71 -0.30
N LEU A 59 9.10 -1.30 -0.53
CA LEU A 59 8.68 -2.50 0.18
C LEU A 59 9.39 -3.76 -0.35
N HIS A 60 10.17 -3.65 -1.43
CA HIS A 60 10.74 -4.78 -2.17
C HIS A 60 9.68 -5.84 -2.54
N LEU A 61 8.48 -5.37 -2.89
CA LEU A 61 7.34 -6.20 -3.25
C LEU A 61 7.04 -6.07 -4.74
N PRO A 62 6.54 -7.12 -5.39
CA PRO A 62 6.09 -7.01 -6.77
C PRO A 62 4.97 -5.98 -6.88
N TYR A 63 5.01 -5.15 -7.92
CA TYR A 63 4.01 -4.11 -8.21
C TYR A 63 2.57 -4.66 -8.15
N VAL A 64 2.35 -5.87 -8.64
CA VAL A 64 1.03 -6.55 -8.61
C VAL A 64 0.50 -6.72 -7.19
N ARG A 65 1.35 -7.06 -6.21
CA ARG A 65 0.92 -7.24 -4.81
C ARG A 65 0.51 -5.90 -4.18
N VAL A 66 1.25 -4.84 -4.49
CA VAL A 66 0.92 -3.48 -4.01
C VAL A 66 -0.38 -2.99 -4.66
N LEU A 67 -0.54 -3.22 -5.96
CA LEU A 67 -1.76 -2.90 -6.70
C LEU A 67 -2.97 -3.68 -6.16
N GLU A 68 -2.84 -4.97 -5.87
CA GLU A 68 -3.91 -5.78 -5.26
C GLU A 68 -4.34 -5.19 -3.91
N ALA A 69 -3.39 -4.85 -3.05
CA ALA A 69 -3.68 -4.24 -1.76
C ALA A 69 -4.43 -2.90 -1.92
N ALA A 70 -3.98 -2.06 -2.85
CA ALA A 70 -4.64 -0.80 -3.15
C ALA A 70 -6.07 -1.01 -3.71
N LEU A 71 -6.25 -1.98 -4.62
CA LEU A 71 -7.55 -2.34 -5.21
C LEU A 71 -8.55 -2.87 -4.17
N ARG A 72 -8.09 -3.70 -3.22
CA ARG A 72 -8.93 -4.14 -2.10
C ARG A 72 -9.32 -2.99 -1.18
N ASP A 73 -8.37 -2.10 -0.89
CA ASP A 73 -8.63 -0.96 -0.01
C ASP A 73 -9.61 0.06 -0.60
N VAL A 74 -9.72 0.15 -1.94
CA VAL A 74 -10.72 0.98 -2.62
C VAL A 74 -12.04 0.24 -2.89
N GLY A 75 -12.16 -1.03 -2.50
CA GLY A 75 -13.35 -1.86 -2.73
C GLY A 75 -13.55 -2.29 -4.18
N TYR A 76 -12.49 -2.29 -5.00
CA TYR A 76 -12.53 -2.83 -6.37
C TYR A 76 -12.33 -4.34 -6.43
N LEU A 77 -11.70 -4.93 -5.42
CA LEU A 77 -11.53 -6.37 -5.27
C LEU A 77 -12.12 -6.79 -3.92
N ASP A 78 -12.99 -7.79 -3.94
CA ASP A 78 -13.47 -8.43 -2.73
C ASP A 78 -12.51 -9.53 -2.27
N ALA A 79 -12.73 -10.08 -1.07
CA ALA A 79 -11.90 -11.15 -0.49
C ALA A 79 -11.79 -12.39 -1.40
N THR A 80 -12.74 -12.57 -2.33
CA THR A 80 -12.80 -13.63 -3.33
C THR A 80 -12.05 -13.31 -4.63
N ASP A 81 -11.76 -12.05 -4.91
CA ASP A 81 -11.09 -11.60 -6.14
C ASP A 81 -9.57 -11.53 -5.98
N GLY A 82 -8.99 -12.45 -5.22
CA GLY A 82 -7.54 -12.56 -5.18
C GLY A 82 -6.99 -12.93 -6.56
N PHE A 83 -5.86 -12.33 -6.95
CA PHE A 83 -5.09 -12.84 -8.08
C PHE A 83 -4.49 -14.19 -7.67
N SER A 84 -5.32 -15.23 -7.65
CA SER A 84 -4.91 -16.62 -7.48
C SER A 84 -4.22 -17.05 -8.77
N GLY A 85 -2.96 -16.61 -8.93
CA GLY A 85 -2.26 -16.72 -10.18
C GLY A 85 -0.77 -16.47 -10.07
N VAL A 86 -0.04 -17.58 -9.95
CA VAL A 86 1.35 -17.79 -10.40
C VAL A 86 2.46 -17.26 -9.47
N LEU A 87 2.71 -18.00 -8.39
CA LEU A 87 4.08 -18.35 -8.02
C LEU A 87 4.31 -19.78 -8.53
N ALA A 88 4.76 -19.89 -9.78
CA ALA A 88 5.44 -21.07 -10.31
C ALA A 88 6.95 -20.81 -10.22
#